data_AF-A0A538FTJ4-F1
#
_entry.id   AF-A0A538FTJ4-F1
#
_cell.length_a   1.000
_cell.length_b   1.000
_cell.length_c   1.000
_cell.angle_alpha   90.00
_cell.angle_beta   90.00
_cell.angle_gamma   90.00
#
_symmetry.space_group_name_H-M   'P 1'
#
loop_
_entity.id
_entity.type
_entity.pdbx_description
1 polymer ?
#
loop_
_entity_poly.entity_id
_entity_poly.type
_entity_poly.pdbx_seq_one_letter_code
_entity_poly.pdbx_strand_id
1 'polypeptide(L)' 'MVSSRVLSGRRLDPETLTQLHTTLVDERQQLRGQGAPAEELERNRLAIVRCQWELSQALIERYLPPAAAPSAA' A
#
# COMPACT_ATOMS: atom_id res chain seq x y z
N MET A 1 -14.93 -13.14 9.01
CA MET A 1 -13.49 -13.22 9.32
C MET A 1 -12.93 -11.81 9.54
N VAL A 2 -13.21 -11.22 10.71
CA VAL A 2 -12.67 -9.93 11.13
C VAL A 2 -11.60 -10.21 12.18
N SER A 3 -10.32 -10.04 11.81
CA SER A 3 -9.22 -9.74 12.73
C SER A 3 -7.92 -9.55 11.94
N SER A 4 -7.77 -8.39 11.31
CA SER A 4 -6.46 -7.87 10.90
C SER A 4 -5.97 -6.82 11.91
N ARG A 5 -6.22 -7.06 13.20
CA ARG A 5 -6.02 -6.10 14.30
C ARG A 5 -4.62 -6.12 14.94
N VAL A 6 -3.64 -6.89 14.44
CA VAL A 6 -2.38 -7.13 15.19
C VAL A 6 -1.10 -7.05 14.34
N LEU A 7 -1.05 -6.18 13.33
CA LEU A 7 0.25 -5.77 12.73
C LEU A 7 0.36 -4.23 12.71
N SER A 8 -0.01 -3.62 13.84
CA SER A 8 0.10 -2.18 14.11
C SER A 8 1.55 -1.74 14.33
N GLY A 9 2.46 -2.09 13.41
CA GLY A 9 3.56 -1.20 13.10
C GLY A 9 2.99 -0.05 12.28
N ARG A 10 2.40 0.95 12.96
CA ARG A 10 1.83 2.20 12.43
C ARG A 10 1.46 2.14 10.94
N ARG A 11 0.23 1.69 10.63
CA ARG A 11 -0.33 1.82 9.27
C ARG A 11 -0.16 3.27 8.83
N LEU A 12 0.49 3.45 7.68
CA LEU A 12 0.72 4.75 7.08
C LEU A 12 -0.60 5.30 6.53
N ASP A 13 -0.76 6.61 6.58
CA ASP A 13 -1.87 7.28 5.90
C ASP A 13 -1.75 7.17 4.37
N PRO A 14 -2.87 7.31 3.64
CA PRO A 14 -2.86 7.21 2.17
C PRO A 14 -1.89 8.17 1.48
N GLU A 15 -1.71 9.37 2.01
CA GLU A 15 -0.80 10.38 1.45
C GLU A 15 0.66 9.91 1.53
N THR A 16 1.09 9.39 2.68
CA THR A 16 2.43 8.83 2.87
C THR A 16 2.65 7.60 1.99
N LEU A 17 1.65 6.72 1.86
CA LEU A 17 1.73 5.55 0.97
C LEU A 17 1.81 5.95 -0.50
N THR A 18 1.12 7.02 -0.91
CA THR A 18 1.20 7.56 -2.28
C THR A 18 2.60 8.10 -2.58
N GLN A 19 3.20 8.83 -1.63
CA GLN A 19 4.57 9.31 -1.76
C GLN A 19 5.56 8.15 -1.85
N LEU A 20 5.41 7.13 -1.00
CA LEU A 20 6.25 5.94 -1.02
C LEU A 20 6.12 5.18 -2.35
N HIS A 21 4.90 5.01 -2.86
CA HIS A 21 4.65 4.37 -4.15
C HIS A 21 5.37 5.11 -5.28
N THR A 22 5.30 6.43 -5.29
CA THR A 22 6.01 7.28 -6.27
C THR A 22 7.52 7.07 -6.19
N THR A 23 8.09 7.12 -4.98
CA THR A 23 9.53 6.87 -4.77
C THR A 23 9.96 5.49 -5.26
N LEU A 24 9.17 4.44 -5.01
CA LEU A 24 9.48 3.08 -5.46
C LEU A 24 9.42 2.94 -6.99
N VAL A 25 8.49 3.66 -7.64
CA VAL A 25 8.42 3.71 -9.10
C VAL A 25 9.62 4.45 -9.69
N ASP A 26 10.04 5.56 -9.08
CA ASP A 26 11.23 6.31 -9.52
C ASP A 26 12.51 5.47 -9.35
N GLU A 27 12.68 4.81 -8.20
CA GLU A 27 13.75 3.85 -7.96
C GLU A 27 13.76 2.76 -9.05
N ARG A 28 12.59 2.25 -9.44
CA ARG A 28 12.48 1.26 -10.51
C ARG A 28 13.04 1.79 -11.83
N GLN A 29 12.75 3.05 -12.18
CA GLN A 29 13.27 3.64 -13.41
C GLN A 29 14.78 3.82 -13.34
N GLN A 30 15.31 4.20 -12.17
CA GLN A 30 16.76 4.29 -11.94
C GLN A 30 17.43 2.92 -12.09
N LEU A 31 16.90 1.88 -11.46
CA LEU A 31 17.40 0.51 -11.57
C LEU A 31 17.44 0.04 -13.03
N ARG A 32 16.39 0.33 -13.81
CA ARG A 32 16.37 0.03 -15.26
C ARG A 32 17.42 0.82 -16.04
N GLY A 33 17.56 2.11 -15.76
CA GLY A 33 18.54 2.97 -16.41
C GLY A 33 19.99 2.56 -16.13
N GLN A 34 20.25 1.97 -14.96
CA GLN A 34 21.56 1.47 -14.55
C GLN A 34 21.84 0.03 -14.99
N GLY A 35 20.87 -0.66 -15.60
CA GLY A 35 21.02 -2.07 -15.96
C GLY A 35 21.12 -2.99 -14.74
N ALA A 36 20.42 -2.67 -13.65
CA ALA A 36 20.42 -3.44 -12.42
C ALA A 36 20.02 -4.91 -12.66
N PRO A 37 20.54 -5.85 -11.85
CA PRO A 37 20.23 -7.27 -12.00
C PRO A 37 18.74 -7.55 -11.79
N ALA A 38 18.26 -8.64 -12.39
CA ALA A 38 16.86 -9.05 -12.33
C ALA A 38 16.33 -9.19 -10.90
N GLU A 39 17.17 -9.62 -9.96
CA GLU A 39 16.82 -9.77 -8.54
C GLU A 39 16.48 -8.43 -7.88
N GLU A 40 17.21 -7.35 -8.19
CA GLU A 40 16.91 -6.01 -7.67
C GLU A 40 15.61 -5.48 -8.24
N LEU A 41 15.38 -5.68 -9.55
CA LEU A 41 14.13 -5.33 -10.20
C LEU A 41 12.94 -6.10 -9.62
N GLU A 42 13.14 -7.35 -9.22
CA GLU A 42 12.09 -8.16 -8.61
C GLU A 42 11.80 -7.74 -7.17
N ARG A 43 12.84 -7.45 -6.37
CA ARG A 43 12.67 -6.89 -5.02
C ARG A 43 11.90 -5.57 -5.05
N ASN A 44 12.27 -4.65 -5.93
CA ASN A 44 11.55 -3.39 -6.10
C ASN A 44 10.10 -3.63 -6.58
N ARG A 45 9.86 -4.58 -7.50
CA ARG A 45 8.49 -4.95 -7.94
C ARG A 45 7.61 -5.40 -6.77
N LEU A 46 8.14 -6.27 -5.91
CA LEU A 46 7.42 -6.75 -4.72
C LEU A 46 7.12 -5.61 -3.74
N ALA A 47 8.07 -4.70 -3.53
CA ALA A 47 7.86 -3.51 -2.71
C ALA A 47 6.73 -2.62 -3.25
N ILE A 48 6.69 -2.37 -4.56
CA ILE A 48 5.62 -1.61 -5.21
C ILE A 48 4.26 -2.26 -4.97
N VAL A 49 4.13 -3.58 -5.22
CA VAL A 49 2.85 -4.29 -5.05
C VAL A 49 2.39 -4.27 -3.60
N ARG A 50 3.31 -4.45 -2.64
CA ARG A 50 3.01 -4.36 -1.21
C ARG A 50 2.49 -2.96 -0.84
N CYS A 51 3.18 -1.90 -1.30
CA CYS A 51 2.76 -0.53 -1.06
C CYS A 51 1.37 -0.23 -1.65
N GLN A 52 1.08 -0.70 -2.87
CA GLN A 52 -0.24 -0.56 -3.50
C GLN A 52 -1.34 -1.28 -2.72
N TRP A 53 -1.06 -2.48 -2.21
CA TRP A 53 -2.00 -3.20 -1.38
C TRP A 53 -2.31 -2.44 -0.08
N GLU A 54 -1.27 -1.93 0.60
CA GLU A 54 -1.44 -1.11 1.80
C GLU A 54 -2.23 0.17 1.51
N LEU A 55 -1.94 0.85 0.39
CA LEU A 55 -2.66 2.05 -0.03
C LEU A 55 -4.15 1.76 -0.28
N SER A 56 -4.45 0.65 -0.95
CA SER A 56 -5.83 0.21 -1.17
C SER A 56 -6.57 -0.01 0.15
N GLN A 57 -5.94 -0.71 1.10
CA GLN A 57 -6.53 -0.92 2.43
C GLN A 57 -6.75 0.40 3.18
N ALA A 58 -5.78 1.32 3.16
CA ALA A 58 -5.89 2.61 3.83
C ALA A 58 -7.00 3.49 3.23
N LEU A 59 -7.17 3.47 1.90
CA LEU A 59 -8.26 4.18 1.22
C LEU A 59 -9.62 3.57 1.56
N ILE A 60 -9.74 2.24 1.57
CA ILE A 60 -10.97 1.57 1.99
C ILE A 60 -11.32 1.99 3.42
N GLU A 61 -10.37 1.92 4.35
CA GLU A 61 -10.61 2.29 5.75
C GLU A 61 -11.02 3.76 5.92
N ARG A 62 -10.45 4.67 5.13
CA ARG A 62 -10.79 6.10 5.17
C ARG A 62 -12.19 6.42 4.65
N TYR A 63 -12.64 5.70 3.62
CA TYR A 63 -13.87 6.01 2.90
C TYR A 63 -15.00 5.01 3.13
N LEU A 64 -14.78 3.96 3.92
CA LEU A 64 -15.84 3.04 4.31
C LEU A 64 -16.85 3.81 5.18
N PRO A 65 -18.11 3.96 4.73
CA PRO A 65 -19.12 4.61 5.55
C PRO A 65 -19.33 3.79 6.84
N PRO A 66 -19.61 4.46 7.98
CA PRO A 66 -19.98 3.74 9.20
C PRO A 66 -21.18 2.85 8.88
N ALA A 67 -21.11 1.58 9.34
CA ALA A 67 -22.20 0.63 9.13
C ALA A 67 -23.51 1.29 9.57
N ALA A 68 -24.46 1.44 8.64
CA ALA A 68 -25.76 2.00 8.93
C ALA A 68 -26.35 1.23 10.12
N ALA A 69 -26.76 1.96 11.16
CA ALA A 69 -27.44 1.37 12.29
C ALA A 69 -28.61 0.52 11.76
N PRO A 70 -28.81 -0.71 12.27
CA PRO A 70 -29.91 -1.54 11.80
C PRO A 70 -31.21 -0.75 11.91
N SER A 71 -31.93 -0.64 10.79
CA SER A 71 -33.25 -0.02 10.76
C SER A 71 -34.13 -0.80 11.74
N ALA A 72 -34.49 -0.17 12.86
CA ALA A 72 -35.49 -0.72 13.75
C ALA A 72 -36.82 -0.78 12.98
N ALA A 73 -37.29 -2.00 12.74
CA ALA A 73 -38.63 -2.31 12.25
C ALA A 73 -39.50 -2.75 13.44
#